data_AF-A0A1V5FV78-F1
#
_entry.id   AF-A0A1V5FV78-F1
#
_cell.length_a   1.000
_cell.length_b   1.000
_cell.length_c   1.000
_cell.angle_alpha   90.00
_cell.angle_beta   90.00
_cell.angle_gamma   90.00
#
_symmetry.space_group_name_H-M   'P 1'
#
loop_
_entity.id
_entity.type
_entity.pdbx_description
1 polymer ?
#
loop_
_entity_poly.entity_id
_entity_poly.type
_entity_poly.pdbx_seq_one_letter_code
_entity_poly.pdbx_strand_id
1 'polypeptide(L)'
;MATVNVSYATAASITIDLANLASSGTFVSGRESNQIDNTSNKYMDCLVRGEISVGTTPTANTAIAVYVWGSNVSLATTPIDTLDGVDSAETLTNTGILNALRWGASVAVPAATSDVAYEILPFSVASRFGGVMPKFWGLYVAHSTGVNLRNNAVNTNGLEYVGITYTVA
;
A
#
# COMPACT_ATOMS: atom_id res chain seq x y z
N MET A 1 -13.64 20.36 30.78
CA MET A 1 -13.53 19.50 29.57
C MET A 1 -12.37 20.04 28.76
N ALA A 2 -11.36 19.22 28.48
CA ALA A 2 -10.25 19.65 27.64
C ALA A 2 -10.66 19.57 26.16
N THR A 3 -10.20 20.52 25.35
CA THR A 3 -10.46 20.52 23.90
C THR A 3 -9.41 19.66 23.22
N VAL A 4 -9.85 18.70 22.41
CA VAL A 4 -8.97 17.83 21.62
C VAL A 4 -8.97 18.31 20.18
N ASN A 5 -7.80 18.67 19.66
CA ASN A 5 -7.61 19.10 18.29
C ASN A 5 -7.02 17.96 17.46
N VAL A 6 -7.58 17.75 16.27
CA VAL A 6 -7.00 16.85 15.26
C VAL A 6 -5.87 17.58 14.54
N SER A 7 -4.72 16.94 14.43
CA SER A 7 -3.58 17.45 13.67
C SER A 7 -3.25 16.48 12.54
N TYR A 8 -3.05 17.03 11.35
CA TYR A 8 -2.63 16.29 10.16
C TYR A 8 -1.16 16.62 9.87
N ALA A 9 -0.34 15.60 9.71
CA ALA A 9 1.04 15.76 9.25
C ALA A 9 1.07 16.18 7.77
N THR A 10 2.21 16.70 7.32
CA THR A 10 2.48 16.82 5.89
C THR A 10 2.44 15.44 5.23
N ALA A 11 1.95 15.37 4.00
CA ALA A 11 1.97 14.12 3.22
C ALA A 11 3.40 13.63 3.04
N ALA A 12 3.61 12.33 3.22
CA ALA A 12 4.87 11.65 3.03
C ALA A 12 4.71 10.57 1.96
N SER A 13 5.59 10.57 0.96
CA SER A 13 5.64 9.51 -0.05
C SER A 13 5.97 8.17 0.59
N ILE A 14 5.29 7.13 0.17
CA ILE A 14 5.61 5.74 0.49
C ILE A 14 6.64 5.27 -0.53
N THR A 15 7.81 4.84 -0.06
CA THR A 15 8.81 4.24 -0.94
C THR A 15 8.32 2.88 -1.41
N ILE A 16 7.88 2.82 -2.66
CA ILE A 16 7.43 1.64 -3.39
C ILE A 16 7.50 1.91 -4.89
N ASP A 17 8.33 1.18 -5.63
CA ASP A 17 8.52 1.43 -7.07
C ASP A 17 7.73 0.42 -7.94
N LEU A 18 6.49 0.71 -8.24
CA LEU A 18 5.65 -0.18 -9.04
C LEU A 18 6.03 -0.22 -10.55
N ALA A 19 7.06 0.52 -10.97
CA ALA A 19 7.50 0.55 -12.36
C ALA A 19 7.88 -0.85 -12.86
N ASN A 20 7.29 -1.27 -13.98
CA ASN A 20 7.48 -2.59 -14.59
C ASN A 20 7.06 -3.79 -13.72
N LEU A 21 6.31 -3.59 -12.63
CA LEU A 21 5.80 -4.70 -11.83
C LEU A 21 5.01 -5.67 -12.72
N ALA A 22 5.30 -6.97 -12.62
CA ALA A 22 4.69 -8.01 -13.43
C ALA A 22 3.31 -8.42 -12.87
N SER A 23 2.40 -8.78 -13.78
CA SER A 23 1.04 -9.21 -13.42
C SER A 23 1.02 -10.56 -12.68
N SER A 24 0.17 -10.67 -11.67
CA SER A 24 -0.11 -11.88 -10.91
C SER A 24 -1.62 -12.13 -10.82
N GLY A 25 -2.10 -13.20 -11.46
CA GLY A 25 -3.51 -13.57 -11.44
C GLY A 25 -4.03 -14.06 -10.08
N THR A 26 -3.12 -14.52 -9.22
CA THR A 26 -3.41 -14.96 -7.84
C THR A 26 -3.06 -13.89 -6.79
N PHE A 27 -2.49 -12.76 -7.23
CA PHE A 27 -2.03 -11.65 -6.38
C PHE A 27 -0.95 -12.03 -5.35
N VAL A 28 -0.33 -13.21 -5.45
CA VAL A 28 0.77 -13.61 -4.54
C VAL A 28 2.13 -13.08 -4.99
N SER A 29 2.25 -12.61 -6.24
CA SER A 29 3.44 -11.91 -6.72
C SER A 29 3.10 -10.44 -6.88
N GLY A 30 3.95 -9.58 -6.33
CA GLY A 30 3.67 -8.16 -6.18
C GLY A 30 4.93 -7.41 -5.76
N ARG A 31 4.75 -6.21 -5.22
CA ARG A 31 5.84 -5.41 -4.67
C ARG A 31 5.47 -4.95 -3.27
N GLU A 32 6.40 -5.05 -2.35
CA GLU A 32 6.25 -4.47 -1.03
C GLU A 32 6.85 -3.06 -0.97
N SER A 33 6.37 -2.24 -0.04
CA SER A 33 7.00 -0.95 0.25
C SER A 33 8.12 -1.10 1.28
N ASN A 34 8.97 -0.07 1.39
CA ASN A 34 9.71 0.12 2.63
C ASN A 34 8.74 0.16 3.82
N GLN A 35 9.18 -0.37 4.96
CA GLN A 35 8.42 -0.25 6.18
C GLN A 35 8.29 1.22 6.62
N ILE A 36 7.10 1.57 7.09
CA ILE A 36 6.86 2.81 7.81
C ILE A 36 6.94 2.53 9.31
N ASP A 37 7.86 3.22 9.98
CA ASP A 37 8.04 3.17 11.42
C ASP A 37 7.20 4.26 12.12
N ASN A 38 6.21 3.83 12.90
CA ASN A 38 5.33 4.70 13.67
C ASN A 38 5.72 4.81 15.17
N THR A 39 6.87 4.27 15.58
CA THR A 39 7.30 4.28 16.99
C THR A 39 7.68 5.67 17.52
N SER A 40 8.13 6.55 16.63
CA SER A 40 8.51 7.93 16.95
C SER A 40 7.38 8.92 16.70
N ASN A 41 6.77 8.87 15.51
CA ASN A 41 5.68 9.78 15.13
C ASN A 41 4.39 9.53 15.93
N LYS A 42 4.11 8.27 16.28
CA LYS A 42 2.96 7.84 17.09
C LYS A 42 1.64 8.36 16.52
N TYR A 43 1.51 8.29 15.20
CA TYR A 43 0.25 8.55 14.53
C TYR A 43 -0.82 7.59 15.05
N MET A 44 -1.99 8.13 15.31
CA MET A 44 -3.18 7.38 15.70
C MET A 44 -3.87 6.75 14.49
N ASP A 45 -3.64 7.32 13.31
CA ASP A 45 -4.01 6.75 12.02
C ASP A 45 -3.11 7.34 10.92
N CYS A 46 -3.00 6.64 9.80
CA CYS A 46 -2.44 7.15 8.55
C CYS A 46 -3.48 7.00 7.44
N LEU A 47 -3.77 8.08 6.72
CA LEU A 47 -4.60 8.04 5.52
C LEU A 47 -3.71 7.84 4.29
N VAL A 48 -3.87 6.72 3.59
CA VAL A 48 -3.09 6.38 2.39
C VAL A 48 -3.89 6.71 1.15
N ARG A 49 -3.26 7.36 0.17
CA ARG A 49 -3.81 7.66 -1.16
C ARG A 49 -2.72 7.62 -2.23
N GLY A 50 -3.11 7.81 -3.48
CA GLY A 50 -2.16 8.01 -4.57
C GLY A 50 -2.73 7.56 -5.89
N GLU A 51 -1.87 7.13 -6.80
CA GLU A 51 -2.26 6.65 -8.13
C GLU A 51 -1.39 5.46 -8.55
N ILE A 52 -1.95 4.58 -9.38
CA ILE A 52 -1.23 3.47 -10.00
C ILE A 52 -1.57 3.43 -11.48
N SER A 53 -0.55 3.41 -12.35
CA SER A 53 -0.72 3.43 -13.80
C SER A 53 -0.56 2.04 -14.41
N VAL A 54 -1.57 1.61 -15.16
CA VAL A 54 -1.48 0.38 -15.97
C VAL A 54 -0.52 0.55 -17.14
N GLY A 55 0.03 -0.55 -17.65
CA GLY A 55 0.88 -0.56 -18.84
C GLY A 55 0.10 -0.46 -20.15
N THR A 56 0.74 -0.89 -21.24
CA THR A 56 0.17 -0.87 -22.59
C THR A 56 -0.80 -2.02 -22.81
N THR A 57 -2.01 -1.71 -23.27
CA THR A 57 -3.06 -2.70 -23.62
C THR A 57 -3.36 -3.70 -22.50
N PRO A 58 -3.74 -3.23 -21.29
CA PRO A 58 -4.08 -4.13 -20.19
C PRO A 58 -5.30 -4.98 -20.51
N THR A 59 -5.43 -6.13 -19.86
CA THR A 59 -6.62 -6.97 -19.96
C THR A 59 -7.80 -6.30 -19.26
N ALA A 60 -8.92 -6.15 -19.96
CA ALA A 60 -10.15 -5.63 -19.40
C ALA A 60 -10.73 -6.55 -18.30
N ASN A 61 -11.50 -5.96 -17.38
CA ASN A 61 -12.11 -6.66 -16.23
C ASN A 61 -11.08 -7.31 -15.28
N THR A 62 -9.93 -6.66 -15.12
CA THR A 62 -8.90 -7.05 -14.16
C THR A 62 -8.83 -6.04 -13.01
N ALA A 63 -7.92 -6.23 -12.05
CA ALA A 63 -7.82 -5.35 -10.90
C ALA A 63 -6.37 -5.08 -10.48
N ILE A 64 -6.20 -3.94 -9.82
CA ILE A 64 -5.05 -3.60 -8.99
C ILE A 64 -5.51 -3.69 -7.54
N ALA A 65 -4.73 -4.37 -6.69
CA ALA A 65 -5.03 -4.57 -5.29
C ALA A 65 -3.90 -4.01 -4.42
N VAL A 66 -4.28 -3.21 -3.43
CA VAL A 66 -3.40 -2.65 -2.41
C VAL A 66 -3.74 -3.28 -1.08
N TYR A 67 -2.81 -4.08 -0.57
CA TYR A 67 -2.87 -4.69 0.75
C TYR A 67 -2.03 -3.89 1.73
N VAL A 68 -2.37 -4.00 3.01
CA VAL A 68 -1.68 -3.39 4.13
C VAL A 68 -1.24 -4.51 5.06
N TRP A 69 0.04 -4.51 5.41
CA TRP A 69 0.56 -5.35 6.47
C TRP A 69 0.86 -4.48 7.70
N GLY A 70 0.81 -5.08 8.88
CA GLY A 70 1.05 -4.41 10.14
C GLY A 70 1.74 -5.36 11.12
N SER A 71 2.68 -4.84 11.90
CA SER A 71 3.48 -5.61 12.85
C SER A 71 3.80 -4.81 14.11
N ASN A 72 4.05 -5.54 15.19
CA ASN A 72 4.55 -5.01 16.46
C ASN A 72 6.09 -4.98 16.53
N VAL A 73 6.75 -5.62 15.58
CA VAL A 73 8.21 -5.67 15.42
C VAL A 73 8.58 -5.31 13.98
N SER A 74 9.79 -4.79 13.78
CA SER A 74 10.29 -4.40 12.47
C SER A 74 10.40 -5.62 11.55
N LEU A 75 9.92 -5.50 10.30
CA LEU A 75 10.03 -6.61 9.32
C LEU A 75 11.48 -6.87 8.93
N ALA A 76 12.34 -5.84 8.96
CA ALA A 76 13.78 -5.99 8.73
C ALA A 76 14.47 -6.97 9.71
N THR A 77 13.81 -7.30 10.84
CA THR A 77 14.29 -8.29 11.82
C THR A 77 13.38 -9.51 11.95
N THR A 78 12.11 -9.39 11.55
CA THR A 78 11.12 -10.45 11.67
C THR A 78 10.18 -10.37 10.46
N PRO A 79 10.60 -10.95 9.32
CA PRO A 79 9.82 -10.93 8.09
C PRO A 79 8.45 -11.59 8.24
N ILE A 80 7.49 -11.13 7.45
CA ILE A 80 6.21 -11.83 7.25
C ILE A 80 6.34 -12.59 5.93
N ASP A 81 6.66 -13.87 6.00
CA ASP A 81 6.98 -14.67 4.81
C ASP A 81 8.15 -14.05 4.05
N THR A 82 7.95 -13.62 2.81
CA THR A 82 8.97 -12.93 2.00
C THR A 82 9.04 -11.43 2.26
N LEU A 83 8.02 -10.83 2.91
CA LEU A 83 7.99 -9.41 3.20
C LEU A 83 9.00 -9.05 4.30
N ASP A 84 10.02 -8.27 3.96
CA ASP A 84 11.11 -7.88 4.85
C ASP A 84 11.13 -6.37 5.19
N GLY A 85 10.17 -5.62 4.65
CA GLY A 85 10.03 -4.19 4.91
C GLY A 85 11.03 -3.32 4.15
N VAL A 86 11.57 -3.85 3.04
CA VAL A 86 12.35 -3.11 2.05
C VAL A 86 11.60 -3.15 0.71
N ASP A 87 11.61 -2.06 -0.04
CA ASP A 87 10.96 -1.98 -1.34
C ASP A 87 11.56 -2.96 -2.37
N SER A 88 10.89 -4.09 -2.58
CA SER A 88 11.29 -5.14 -3.52
C SER A 88 10.11 -5.92 -4.10
N ALA A 89 10.35 -6.54 -5.25
CA ALA A 89 9.40 -7.47 -5.85
C ALA A 89 9.36 -8.75 -5.01
N GLU A 90 8.17 -9.06 -4.47
CA GLU A 90 7.97 -10.16 -3.55
C GLU A 90 7.03 -11.22 -4.12
N THR A 91 7.31 -12.47 -3.77
CA THR A 91 6.40 -13.60 -4.03
C THR A 91 6.05 -14.25 -2.71
N LEU A 92 4.80 -14.08 -2.28
CA LEU A 92 4.24 -14.75 -1.12
C LEU A 92 4.11 -16.25 -1.41
N THR A 93 4.45 -17.07 -0.43
CA THR A 93 4.50 -18.54 -0.55
C THR A 93 3.13 -19.13 -0.93
N ASN A 94 2.03 -18.53 -0.45
CA ASN A 94 0.68 -18.97 -0.77
C ASN A 94 -0.39 -17.89 -0.52
N THR A 95 -1.59 -18.14 -1.03
CA THR A 95 -2.75 -17.25 -0.86
C THR A 95 -3.25 -17.13 0.57
N GLY A 96 -2.95 -18.09 1.45
CA GLY A 96 -3.26 -17.99 2.88
C GLY A 96 -2.49 -16.84 3.56
N ILE A 97 -1.24 -16.61 3.15
CA ILE A 97 -0.41 -15.50 3.64
C ILE A 97 -0.93 -14.18 3.09
N LEU A 98 -1.26 -14.12 1.79
CA LEU A 98 -1.93 -12.96 1.19
C LEU A 98 -3.21 -12.58 1.93
N ASN A 99 -4.05 -13.58 2.23
CA ASN A 99 -5.31 -13.40 2.96
C ASN A 99 -5.11 -13.02 4.44
N ALA A 100 -3.91 -13.21 4.99
CA ALA A 100 -3.57 -12.75 6.33
C ALA A 100 -3.27 -11.24 6.36
N LEU A 101 -2.89 -10.65 5.22
CA LEU A 101 -2.78 -9.19 5.07
C LEU A 101 -4.16 -8.53 5.17
N ARG A 102 -4.20 -7.20 5.26
CA ARG A 102 -5.46 -6.45 5.29
C ARG A 102 -5.71 -5.75 3.97
N TRP A 103 -6.96 -5.79 3.53
CA TRP A 103 -7.37 -5.09 2.33
C TRP A 103 -7.35 -3.58 2.53
N GLY A 104 -6.52 -2.86 1.78
CA GLY A 104 -6.48 -1.39 1.76
C GLY A 104 -7.48 -0.85 0.74
N ALA A 105 -7.19 -1.08 -0.53
CA ALA A 105 -7.97 -0.60 -1.67
C ALA A 105 -7.90 -1.57 -2.85
N SER A 106 -8.85 -1.41 -3.78
CA SER A 106 -8.75 -1.99 -5.12
C SER A 106 -9.27 -1.05 -6.17
N VAL A 107 -8.68 -1.15 -7.35
CA VAL A 107 -9.18 -0.47 -8.54
C VAL A 107 -9.47 -1.49 -9.63
N ALA A 108 -10.67 -1.42 -10.20
CA ALA A 108 -11.00 -2.17 -11.40
C ALA A 108 -10.35 -1.52 -12.63
N VAL A 109 -9.85 -2.35 -13.54
CA VAL A 109 -9.35 -1.96 -14.87
C VAL A 109 -10.38 -2.43 -15.90
N PRO A 110 -11.36 -1.57 -16.26
CA PRO A 110 -12.55 -2.01 -17.00
C PRO A 110 -12.30 -2.20 -18.50
N ALA A 111 -11.23 -1.63 -19.05
CA ALA A 111 -10.98 -1.61 -20.48
C ALA A 111 -9.50 -1.70 -20.81
N ALA A 112 -9.19 -2.09 -22.04
CA ALA A 112 -7.82 -2.19 -22.56
C ALA A 112 -7.21 -0.83 -22.96
N THR A 113 -7.44 0.21 -22.14
CA THR A 113 -6.88 1.54 -22.37
C THR A 113 -5.49 1.61 -21.74
N SER A 114 -4.49 1.87 -22.55
CA SER A 114 -3.09 1.98 -22.13
C SER A 114 -2.85 3.17 -21.21
N ASP A 115 -1.87 3.03 -20.32
CA ASP A 115 -1.23 4.15 -19.60
C ASP A 115 -2.20 5.00 -18.75
N VAL A 116 -3.36 4.43 -18.37
CA VAL A 116 -4.30 5.08 -17.45
C VAL A 116 -3.75 5.04 -16.04
N ALA A 117 -3.61 6.22 -15.43
CA ALA A 117 -3.38 6.36 -13.99
C ALA A 117 -4.73 6.26 -13.27
N TYR A 118 -4.86 5.26 -12.41
CA TYR A 118 -6.05 5.05 -11.60
C TYR A 118 -5.82 5.59 -10.18
N GLU A 119 -6.73 6.42 -9.72
CA GLU A 119 -6.69 7.01 -8.38
C GLU A 119 -7.01 5.98 -7.29
N ILE A 120 -6.19 5.97 -6.24
CA ILE A 120 -6.44 5.32 -4.96
C ILE A 120 -6.95 6.38 -3.99
N LEU A 121 -8.27 6.36 -3.74
CA LEU A 121 -8.89 7.27 -2.78
C LEU A 121 -8.38 6.99 -1.35
N PRO A 122 -8.38 8.01 -0.47
CA PRO A 122 -7.87 7.88 0.89
C PRO A 122 -8.54 6.74 1.66
N PHE A 123 -7.73 5.85 2.24
CA PHE A 123 -8.17 4.84 3.21
C PHE A 123 -7.37 4.90 4.51
N SER A 124 -8.02 4.58 5.63
CA SER A 124 -7.43 4.56 6.96
C SER A 124 -6.68 3.26 7.23
N VAL A 125 -5.40 3.33 7.59
CA VAL A 125 -4.60 2.17 7.99
C VAL A 125 -5.08 1.60 9.32
N ALA A 126 -5.31 2.43 10.34
CA ALA A 126 -5.72 1.95 11.67
C ALA A 126 -7.05 1.18 11.61
N SER A 127 -8.00 1.62 10.78
CA SER A 127 -9.29 0.93 10.60
C SER A 127 -9.13 -0.49 10.05
N ARG A 128 -8.06 -0.78 9.30
CA ARG A 128 -7.76 -2.13 8.80
C ARG A 128 -7.32 -3.09 9.91
N PHE A 129 -6.88 -2.55 11.04
CA PHE A 129 -6.41 -3.28 12.21
C PHE A 129 -7.32 -3.06 13.43
N GLY A 130 -8.63 -2.89 13.20
CA GLY A 130 -9.61 -2.75 14.29
C GLY A 130 -9.57 -1.40 15.00
N GLY A 131 -9.03 -0.36 14.36
CA GLY A 131 -8.91 0.99 14.91
C GLY A 131 -7.61 1.23 15.68
N VAL A 132 -6.68 0.28 15.69
CA VAL A 132 -5.38 0.42 16.36
C VAL A 132 -4.28 0.51 15.32
N MET A 133 -3.56 1.62 15.32
CA MET A 133 -2.43 1.82 14.40
C MET A 133 -1.26 0.88 14.77
N PRO A 134 -0.73 0.06 13.84
CA PRO A 134 0.45 -0.75 14.08
C PRO A 134 1.70 0.10 14.38
N LYS A 135 2.70 -0.51 15.05
CA LYS A 135 4.01 0.14 15.27
C LYS A 135 4.81 0.22 13.96
N PHE A 136 4.77 -0.86 13.20
CA PHE A 136 5.37 -0.96 11.86
C PHE A 136 4.29 -1.38 10.90
N TRP A 137 4.25 -0.77 9.72
CA TRP A 137 3.29 -1.11 8.68
C TRP A 137 3.88 -0.81 7.32
N GLY A 138 3.24 -1.31 6.28
CA GLY A 138 3.60 -1.02 4.90
C GLY A 138 2.55 -1.55 3.96
N LEU A 139 2.84 -1.38 2.67
CA LEU A 139 1.94 -1.80 1.60
C LEU A 139 2.51 -3.01 0.87
N TYR A 140 1.62 -3.83 0.36
CA TYR A 140 1.91 -4.84 -0.64
C TYR A 140 0.94 -4.63 -1.80
N VAL A 141 1.48 -4.40 -3.00
CA VAL A 141 0.69 -4.11 -4.19
C VAL A 141 0.86 -5.24 -5.18
N ALA A 142 -0.25 -5.77 -5.67
CA ALA A 142 -0.29 -6.76 -6.74
C ALA A 142 -1.41 -6.42 -7.72
N HIS A 143 -1.29 -6.88 -8.96
CA HIS A 143 -2.27 -6.59 -10.00
C HIS A 143 -2.40 -7.77 -10.97
N SER A 144 -3.57 -7.89 -11.61
CA SER A 144 -3.88 -8.98 -12.54
C SER A 144 -4.05 -8.51 -13.98
N THR A 145 -3.49 -7.34 -14.33
CA THR A 145 -3.76 -6.63 -15.59
C THR A 145 -3.22 -7.29 -16.85
N GLY A 146 -2.53 -8.42 -16.75
CA GLY A 146 -2.02 -9.19 -17.88
C GLY A 146 -0.81 -8.57 -18.60
N VAL A 147 -0.42 -7.36 -18.19
CA VAL A 147 0.75 -6.61 -18.69
C VAL A 147 1.44 -5.95 -17.50
N ASN A 148 2.74 -5.68 -17.61
CA ASN A 148 3.47 -5.00 -16.55
C ASN A 148 2.91 -3.58 -16.32
N LEU A 149 2.97 -3.09 -15.08
CA LEU A 149 2.63 -1.70 -14.79
C LEU A 149 3.60 -0.73 -15.49
N ARG A 150 3.11 0.48 -15.76
CA ARG A 150 3.85 1.46 -16.54
C ARG A 150 5.16 1.87 -15.87
N ASN A 151 6.24 2.00 -16.63
CA ASN A 151 7.46 2.66 -16.16
C ASN A 151 7.32 4.18 -16.28
N ASN A 152 6.87 4.83 -15.21
CA ASN A 152 6.71 6.29 -15.12
C ASN A 152 6.75 6.76 -13.66
N ALA A 153 6.77 8.08 -13.46
CA ALA A 153 6.79 8.69 -12.13
C ALA A 153 5.53 8.40 -11.29
N VAL A 154 4.38 8.07 -11.92
CA VAL A 154 3.17 7.67 -11.18
C VAL A 154 3.42 6.37 -10.42
N ASN A 155 4.13 5.42 -11.03
CA ASN A 155 4.40 4.14 -10.39
C ASN A 155 5.65 4.17 -9.51
N THR A 156 6.52 5.18 -9.60
CA THR A 156 7.68 5.31 -8.71
C THR A 156 7.34 6.19 -7.52
N ASN A 157 6.98 5.56 -6.39
CA ASN A 157 6.60 6.22 -5.13
C ASN A 157 5.35 7.12 -5.24
N GLY A 158 4.40 6.77 -6.12
CA GLY A 158 3.17 7.55 -6.31
C GLY A 158 2.08 7.35 -5.25
N LEU A 159 2.34 6.49 -4.25
CA LEU A 159 1.49 6.36 -3.06
C LEU A 159 2.07 7.23 -1.94
N GLU A 160 1.19 7.84 -1.16
CA GLU A 160 1.54 8.72 -0.05
C GLU A 160 0.65 8.45 1.17
N TYR A 161 1.09 8.88 2.34
CA TYR A 161 0.28 8.89 3.55
C TYR A 161 0.31 10.22 4.28
N VAL A 162 -0.80 10.52 4.97
CA VAL A 162 -0.92 11.62 5.92
C VAL A 162 -1.18 11.04 7.30
N GLY A 163 -0.26 11.29 8.24
CA GLY A 163 -0.40 10.88 9.64
C GLY A 163 -1.38 11.78 10.41
N ILE A 164 -2.18 11.18 11.28
CA ILE A 164 -3.13 11.88 12.17
C ILE A 164 -2.67 11.73 13.62
N THR A 165 -2.61 12.84 14.34
CA THR A 165 -2.44 12.86 15.81
C THR A 165 -3.53 13.69 16.47
N TYR A 166 -3.67 13.53 17.78
CA TYR A 166 -4.53 14.37 18.61
C TYR A 166 -3.66 15.16 19.59
N THR A 167 -3.97 16.44 19.75
CA THR A 167 -3.32 17.32 20.73
C THR A 167 -4.35 17.90 21.68
N VAL A 168 -3.95 18.15 22.92
CA VAL A 168 -4.79 18.79 23.93
C VAL A 168 -4.34 20.24 24.07
N ALA A 169 -5.29 21.16 23.94
CA ALA A 169 -5.07 22.59 24.16
C ALA A 169 -5.05 22.96 25.64
#